data_AF-A0A3Q2QN83-F1
#
_entry.id   AF-A0A3Q2QN83-F1
#
_cell.length_a   1.000
_cell.length_b   1.000
_cell.length_c   1.000
_cell.angle_alpha   90.00
_cell.angle_beta   90.00
_cell.angle_gamma   90.00
#
_symmetry.space_group_name_H-M   'P 1'
#
loop_
_entity.id
_entity.type
_entity.pdbx_description
1 polymer ?
#
loop_
_entity_poly.entity_id
_entity_poly.type
_entity_poly.pdbx_seq_one_letter_code
_entity_poly.pdbx_strand_id
1 'polypeptide(L)'
;SRPVNAGDRHQQPPRPHEGLSGSENGWIVCSLLCGAIKEFLSYSHLIWMLLNNKLQLQTVKDRFQAFLNGETQIVTDEAFINAVQSYYEIFLKSDRVSRMVQSGGFSASDSREVFKKHIEKRVRSLPEIDGLSKETVLSSWIAKFDTIYREKTILNRRHEG
;
A
#
# COMPACT_ATOMS: atom_id res chain seq x y z
N SER A 1 -60.59 69.31 -32.50
CA SER A 1 -59.86 69.84 -31.34
C SER A 1 -59.21 68.68 -30.58
N ARG A 2 -57.88 68.68 -30.42
CA ARG A 2 -57.14 67.84 -29.43
C ARG A 2 -57.24 68.49 -28.04
N PRO A 3 -56.82 67.88 -26.91
CA PRO A 3 -56.55 66.46 -26.59
C PRO A 3 -57.15 66.05 -25.21
N VAL A 4 -57.13 64.77 -24.83
CA VAL A 4 -57.09 64.37 -23.41
C VAL A 4 -56.13 63.20 -23.24
N ASN A 5 -55.22 63.36 -22.29
CA ASN A 5 -54.18 62.43 -21.86
C ASN A 5 -54.68 61.63 -20.65
N ALA A 6 -54.51 60.31 -20.65
CA ALA A 6 -54.59 59.41 -19.49
C ALA A 6 -54.22 58.01 -20.01
N GLY A 7 -53.40 57.18 -19.41
CA GLY A 7 -52.75 57.19 -18.10
C GLY A 7 -52.22 55.76 -17.91
N ASP A 8 -50.97 55.67 -17.46
CA ASP A 8 -50.30 54.54 -16.81
C ASP A 8 -50.71 53.10 -17.15
N ARG A 9 -49.85 52.45 -17.95
CA ARG A 9 -49.62 51.01 -17.89
C ARG A 9 -48.70 50.72 -16.69
N HIS A 10 -49.25 50.74 -15.48
CA HIS A 10 -48.57 50.17 -14.31
C HIS A 10 -48.81 48.67 -14.28
N GLN A 11 -47.81 47.91 -14.75
CA GLN A 11 -47.69 46.49 -14.46
C GLN A 11 -47.51 46.35 -12.92
N GLN A 12 -48.53 45.89 -12.20
CA GLN A 12 -48.35 45.48 -10.81
C GLN A 12 -47.37 44.30 -10.76
N PRO A 13 -46.31 44.33 -9.93
CA PRO A 13 -45.51 43.14 -9.68
C PRO A 13 -46.35 42.11 -8.92
N PRO A 14 -46.16 40.80 -9.16
CA PRO A 14 -46.87 39.78 -8.40
C PRO A 14 -46.48 39.87 -6.91
N ARG A 15 -47.46 39.62 -6.04
CA ARG A 15 -47.30 39.61 -4.58
C ARG A 15 -46.16 38.67 -4.14
N PRO A 16 -45.42 38.99 -3.08
CA PRO A 16 -44.47 38.05 -2.51
C PRO A 16 -45.26 36.87 -1.92
N HIS A 17 -44.97 35.66 -2.39
CA HIS A 17 -45.32 34.45 -1.66
C HIS A 17 -44.51 34.44 -0.37
N GLU A 18 -45.12 34.91 0.71
CA GLU A 18 -44.69 34.58 2.06
C GLU A 18 -44.88 33.08 2.28
N GLY A 19 -43.83 32.41 2.77
CA GLY A 19 -43.96 31.06 3.33
C GLY A 19 -42.88 30.06 2.97
N LEU A 20 -41.60 30.42 3.01
CA LEU A 20 -40.54 29.44 3.30
C LEU A 20 -39.87 29.87 4.60
N SER A 21 -40.46 29.44 5.72
CA SER A 21 -39.83 29.53 7.02
C SER A 21 -38.51 28.77 6.96
N GLY A 22 -37.43 29.50 7.18
CA GLY A 22 -36.09 28.95 7.25
C GLY A 22 -35.99 27.87 8.32
N SER A 23 -35.39 26.74 7.96
CA SER A 23 -34.56 26.03 8.91
C SER A 23 -33.16 26.61 8.76
N GLU A 24 -32.82 27.57 9.62
CA GLU A 24 -31.45 28.07 9.81
C GLU A 24 -30.47 26.97 10.23
N ASN A 25 -30.94 25.73 10.37
CA ASN A 25 -30.15 24.56 10.71
C ASN A 25 -29.87 23.66 9.50
N GLY A 26 -30.49 23.89 8.34
CA GLY A 26 -30.34 23.03 7.16
C GLY A 26 -28.92 23.05 6.56
N TRP A 27 -28.28 24.21 6.54
CA TRP A 27 -26.89 24.36 6.10
C TRP A 27 -25.91 23.82 7.14
N ILE A 28 -26.21 23.96 8.43
CA ILE A 28 -25.42 23.37 9.51
C ILE A 28 -25.46 21.83 9.43
N VAL A 29 -26.64 21.23 9.26
CA VAL A 29 -26.79 19.78 9.07
C VAL A 29 -26.06 19.33 7.80
N CYS A 30 -26.14 20.06 6.69
CA CYS A 30 -25.45 19.72 5.46
C CYS A 30 -23.92 19.83 5.60
N SER A 31 -23.42 20.85 6.31
CA SER A 31 -21.99 21.02 6.64
C SER A 31 -21.48 19.96 7.61
N LEU A 32 -22.27 19.57 8.61
CA LEU A 32 -21.95 18.49 9.56
C LEU A 32 -21.99 17.13 8.87
N LEU A 33 -22.97 16.86 7.99
CA LEU A 33 -23.02 15.65 7.16
C LEU A 33 -21.84 15.61 6.20
N CYS A 34 -21.51 16.73 5.55
CA CYS A 34 -20.37 16.81 4.62
C CYS A 34 -19.03 16.67 5.36
N GLY A 35 -18.89 17.24 6.55
CA GLY A 35 -17.75 17.05 7.45
C GLY A 35 -17.63 15.60 7.90
N ALA A 36 -18.71 14.99 8.36
CA ALA A 36 -18.74 13.58 8.75
C ALA A 36 -18.46 12.64 7.58
N ILE A 37 -18.95 12.92 6.36
CA ILE A 37 -18.65 12.13 5.15
C ILE A 37 -17.19 12.32 4.74
N LYS A 38 -16.63 13.53 4.81
CA LYS A 38 -15.19 13.78 4.55
C LYS A 38 -14.30 13.09 5.58
N GLU A 39 -14.69 13.08 6.85
CA GLU A 39 -14.00 12.32 7.89
C GLU A 39 -14.15 10.81 7.69
N PHE A 40 -15.33 10.30 7.35
CA PHE A 40 -15.54 8.87 7.05
C PHE A 40 -14.78 8.41 5.80
N LEU A 41 -14.69 9.24 4.76
CA LEU A 41 -13.88 8.95 3.57
C LEU A 41 -12.38 9.09 3.84
N SER A 42 -11.98 10.02 4.70
CA SER A 42 -10.60 10.16 5.17
C SER A 42 -10.18 8.98 6.04
N TYR A 43 -11.01 8.58 7.01
CA TYR A 43 -10.80 7.40 7.85
C TYR A 43 -10.87 6.14 7.01
N SER A 44 -11.78 6.00 6.05
CA SER A 44 -11.80 4.81 5.18
C SER A 44 -10.55 4.74 4.30
N HIS A 45 -10.04 5.86 3.79
CA HIS A 45 -8.79 5.90 3.02
C HIS A 45 -7.56 5.66 3.90
N LEU A 46 -7.50 6.23 5.10
CA LEU A 46 -6.43 6.00 6.08
C LEU A 46 -6.45 4.55 6.60
N ILE A 47 -7.63 4.01 6.92
CA ILE A 47 -7.83 2.60 7.28
C ILE A 47 -7.42 1.71 6.11
N TRP A 48 -7.81 2.04 4.87
CA TRP A 48 -7.41 1.28 3.68
C TRP A 48 -5.89 1.32 3.46
N MET A 49 -5.23 2.49 3.62
CA MET A 49 -3.79 2.62 3.51
C MET A 49 -3.05 1.82 4.59
N LEU A 50 -3.52 1.88 5.84
CA LEU A 50 -2.98 1.10 6.96
C LEU A 50 -3.20 -0.41 6.79
N LEU A 51 -4.38 -0.80 6.30
CA LEU A 51 -4.72 -2.20 6.05
C LEU A 51 -3.88 -2.75 4.89
N ASN A 52 -3.68 -1.97 3.83
CA ASN A 52 -2.88 -2.35 2.68
C ASN A 52 -1.42 -2.55 3.11
N ASN A 53 -0.83 -1.64 3.89
CA ASN A 53 0.53 -1.80 4.42
C ASN A 53 0.68 -3.05 5.31
N LYS A 54 -0.29 -3.34 6.18
CA LYS A 54 -0.30 -4.57 6.99
C LYS A 54 -0.42 -5.82 6.13
N LEU A 55 -1.29 -5.81 5.13
CA LEU A 55 -1.50 -6.92 4.20
C LEU A 55 -0.27 -7.19 3.35
N GLN A 56 0.47 -6.15 2.93
CA GLN A 56 1.73 -6.28 2.21
C GLN A 56 2.78 -7.00 3.05
N LEU A 57 2.98 -6.60 4.30
CA LEU A 57 3.94 -7.27 5.19
C LEU A 57 3.54 -8.72 5.47
N GLN A 58 2.25 -8.98 5.70
CA GLN A 58 1.75 -10.35 5.91
C GLN A 58 1.99 -11.21 4.67
N THR A 59 1.65 -10.71 3.49
CA THR A 59 1.90 -11.41 2.22
C THR A 59 3.38 -11.75 2.02
N VAL A 60 4.27 -10.81 2.35
CA VAL A 60 5.72 -11.05 2.29
C VAL A 60 6.12 -12.13 3.30
N LYS A 61 5.62 -12.09 4.54
CA LYS A 61 5.90 -13.15 5.53
C LYS A 61 5.46 -14.52 5.04
N ASP A 62 4.25 -14.61 4.48
CA ASP A 62 3.68 -15.88 4.00
C ASP A 62 4.53 -16.44 2.84
N ARG A 63 5.00 -15.60 1.91
CA ARG A 63 5.91 -16.01 0.82
C ARG A 63 7.24 -16.56 1.33
N PHE A 64 7.85 -15.88 2.30
CA PHE A 64 9.10 -16.33 2.90
C PHE A 64 8.90 -17.64 3.65
N GLN A 65 7.77 -17.80 4.34
CA GLN A 65 7.44 -19.04 5.04
C GLN A 65 7.19 -20.20 4.08
N ALA A 66 6.47 -19.98 2.98
CA ALA A 66 6.29 -20.98 1.93
C ALA A 66 7.63 -21.43 1.33
N PHE A 67 8.56 -20.49 1.10
CA PHE A 67 9.92 -20.83 0.68
C PHE A 67 10.64 -21.70 1.70
N LEU A 68 10.61 -21.34 2.99
CA LEU A 68 11.28 -22.08 4.06
C LEU A 68 10.66 -23.46 4.33
N ASN A 69 9.36 -23.62 4.09
CA ASN A 69 8.66 -24.90 4.16
C ASN A 69 8.96 -25.81 2.96
N GLY A 70 9.64 -25.32 1.92
CA GLY A 70 9.90 -26.06 0.69
C GLY A 70 8.71 -26.14 -0.27
N GLU A 71 7.72 -25.25 -0.12
CA GLU A 71 6.52 -25.19 -0.98
C GLU A 71 6.81 -24.47 -2.31
N THR A 72 7.96 -23.83 -2.43
CA THR A 72 8.40 -23.13 -3.66
C THR A 72 9.36 -23.98 -4.49
N GLN A 73 9.37 -23.78 -5.80
CA GLN A 73 10.31 -24.46 -6.71
C GLN A 73 11.68 -23.77 -6.82
N ILE A 74 12.00 -22.85 -5.91
CA ILE A 74 13.24 -22.08 -5.97
C ILE A 74 14.40 -22.97 -5.51
N VAL A 75 15.22 -23.43 -6.46
CA VAL A 75 16.42 -24.24 -6.18
C VAL A 75 17.48 -23.39 -5.48
N THR A 76 17.87 -23.78 -4.27
CA THR A 76 18.86 -23.04 -3.47
C THR A 76 19.74 -23.96 -2.64
N ASP A 77 20.88 -23.43 -2.23
CA ASP A 77 21.81 -24.06 -1.30
C ASP A 77 21.38 -23.83 0.16
N GLU A 78 21.84 -24.70 1.07
CA GLU A 78 21.52 -24.63 2.50
C GLU A 78 21.97 -23.31 3.14
N ALA A 79 23.10 -22.76 2.70
CA ALA A 79 23.60 -21.50 3.22
C ALA A 79 22.65 -20.32 2.92
N PHE A 80 22.04 -20.30 1.74
CA PHE A 80 21.00 -19.34 1.41
C PHE A 80 19.74 -19.56 2.24
N ILE A 81 19.27 -20.81 2.40
CA ILE A 81 18.09 -21.13 3.22
C ILE A 81 18.30 -20.63 4.65
N ASN A 82 19.47 -20.89 5.24
CA ASN A 82 19.81 -20.40 6.58
C ASN A 82 19.83 -18.86 6.65
N ALA A 83 20.39 -18.19 5.64
CA ALA A 83 20.37 -16.73 5.58
C ALA A 83 18.94 -16.17 5.49
N VAL A 84 18.06 -16.79 4.71
CA VAL A 84 16.64 -16.42 4.61
C VAL A 84 15.90 -16.70 5.92
N GLN A 85 16.14 -17.85 6.55
CA GLN A 85 15.56 -18.22 7.85
C GLN A 85 15.93 -17.18 8.91
N SER A 86 17.20 -16.80 8.98
CA SER A 86 17.68 -15.78 9.91
C SER A 86 17.06 -14.41 9.63
N TYR A 87 16.91 -14.03 8.36
CA TYR A 87 16.24 -12.79 7.99
C TYR A 87 14.75 -12.81 8.38
N TYR A 88 14.05 -13.91 8.13
CA TYR A 88 12.65 -14.06 8.47
C TYR A 88 12.42 -13.97 9.99
N GLU A 89 13.15 -14.76 10.77
CA GLU A 89 12.97 -14.82 12.23
C GLU A 89 13.41 -13.54 12.95
N ILE A 90 14.53 -12.95 12.56
CA ILE A 90 15.10 -11.80 13.28
C ILE A 90 14.51 -10.48 12.80
N PHE A 91 14.27 -10.34 11.49
CA PHE A 91 13.84 -9.07 10.89
C PHE A 91 12.35 -9.05 10.57
N LEU A 92 11.87 -9.94 9.70
CA LEU A 92 10.47 -9.89 9.23
C LEU A 92 9.46 -10.10 10.36
N LYS A 93 9.73 -11.00 11.31
CA LYS A 93 8.85 -11.23 12.47
C LYS A 93 8.94 -10.15 13.55
N SER A 94 9.91 -9.25 13.49
CA SER A 94 10.11 -8.25 14.53
C SER A 94 9.00 -7.18 14.57
N ASP A 95 8.63 -6.76 15.78
CA ASP A 95 7.65 -5.69 15.97
C ASP A 95 8.12 -4.35 15.38
N ARG A 96 9.45 -4.15 15.30
CA ARG A 96 10.06 -2.94 14.73
C ARG A 96 9.67 -2.77 13.26
N VAL A 97 9.75 -3.84 12.48
CA VAL A 97 9.37 -3.83 11.05
C VAL A 97 7.87 -3.61 10.91
N SER A 98 7.07 -4.26 11.75
CA SER A 98 5.61 -4.07 11.75
C SER A 98 5.23 -2.61 11.99
N ARG A 99 5.88 -1.93 12.94
CA ARG A 99 5.67 -0.48 13.19
C ARG A 99 6.16 0.39 12.03
N MET A 100 7.31 0.07 11.44
CA MET A 100 7.90 0.84 10.34
C MET A 100 7.05 0.79 9.06
N VAL A 101 6.47 -0.39 8.76
CA VAL A 101 5.51 -0.57 7.66
C VAL A 101 4.21 0.18 7.94
N GLN A 102 3.71 0.15 9.17
CA GLN A 102 2.49 0.86 9.56
C GLN A 102 2.64 2.39 9.45
N SER A 103 3.82 2.93 9.75
CA SER A 103 4.10 4.36 9.58
C SER A 103 4.39 4.77 8.13
N GLY A 104 4.33 3.84 7.16
CA GLY A 104 4.61 4.10 5.75
C GLY A 104 6.09 4.32 5.43
N GLY A 105 7.00 4.02 6.35
CA GLY A 105 8.44 4.28 6.22
C GLY A 105 9.26 3.08 5.74
N PHE A 106 8.62 2.05 5.17
CA PHE A 106 9.31 0.81 4.78
C PHE A 106 8.85 0.33 3.40
N SER A 107 9.75 0.42 2.43
CA SER A 107 9.54 0.03 1.04
C SER A 107 10.19 -1.32 0.69
N ALA A 108 9.86 -1.84 -0.49
CA ALA A 108 10.51 -3.04 -1.04
C ALA A 108 12.02 -2.84 -1.25
N SER A 109 12.45 -1.64 -1.64
CA SER A 109 13.86 -1.27 -1.75
C SER A 109 14.57 -1.34 -0.39
N ASP A 110 13.95 -0.84 0.68
CA ASP A 110 14.53 -0.88 2.02
C ASP A 110 14.72 -2.33 2.49
N SER A 111 13.69 -3.17 2.29
CA SER A 111 13.76 -4.62 2.57
C SER A 111 14.92 -5.29 1.84
N ARG A 112 15.08 -4.99 0.54
CA ARG A 112 16.17 -5.52 -0.28
C ARG A 112 17.55 -5.08 0.19
N GLU A 113 17.72 -3.82 0.57
CA GLU A 113 18.98 -3.31 1.10
C GLU A 113 19.35 -3.92 2.45
N VAL A 114 18.36 -4.07 3.34
CA VAL A 114 18.57 -4.74 4.64
C VAL A 114 18.99 -6.19 4.42
N PHE A 115 18.30 -6.91 3.52
CA PHE A 115 18.67 -8.28 3.19
C PHE A 115 20.08 -8.35 2.58
N LYS A 116 20.43 -7.46 1.65
CA LYS A 116 21.77 -7.38 1.06
C LYS A 116 22.85 -7.24 2.12
N LYS A 117 22.71 -6.28 3.04
CA LYS A 117 23.65 -6.09 4.17
C LYS A 117 23.71 -7.32 5.09
N HIS A 118 22.59 -8.02 5.27
CA HIS A 118 22.50 -9.23 6.08
C HIS A 118 23.29 -10.39 5.46
N ILE A 119 23.19 -10.59 4.15
CA ILE A 119 23.87 -11.69 3.45
C ILE A 119 25.33 -11.35 3.09
N GLU A 120 25.68 -10.09 2.84
CA GLU A 120 27.07 -9.67 2.55
C GLU A 120 28.06 -10.10 3.65
N LYS A 121 27.61 -10.06 4.91
CA LYS A 121 28.43 -10.53 6.04
C LYS A 121 28.61 -12.05 6.01
N ARG A 122 27.56 -12.80 5.64
CA ARG A 122 27.58 -14.27 5.56
C ARG A 122 28.36 -14.79 4.37
N VAL A 123 28.19 -14.20 3.20
CA VAL A 123 28.89 -14.59 1.98
C VAL A 123 30.40 -14.46 2.14
N ARG A 124 30.85 -13.40 2.84
CA ARG A 124 32.26 -13.22 3.21
C ARG A 124 32.82 -14.32 4.09
N SER A 125 32.01 -14.94 4.96
CA SER A 125 32.43 -16.05 5.83
C SER A 125 32.22 -17.43 5.20
N LEU A 126 31.57 -17.53 4.03
CA LEU A 126 31.43 -18.83 3.35
C LEU A 126 32.81 -19.36 2.95
N PRO A 127 32.98 -20.70 2.84
CA PRO A 127 34.16 -21.27 2.24
C PRO A 127 34.36 -20.76 0.80
N GLU A 128 35.60 -20.78 0.34
CA GLU A 128 35.89 -20.56 -1.08
C GLU A 128 35.34 -21.73 -1.88
N ILE A 129 34.77 -21.42 -3.05
CA ILE A 129 34.22 -22.41 -3.97
C ILE A 129 34.96 -22.19 -5.28
N ASP A 130 35.57 -23.25 -5.80
CA ASP A 130 36.34 -23.18 -7.03
C ASP A 130 35.49 -22.66 -8.19
N GLY A 131 35.98 -21.60 -8.83
CA GLY A 131 35.30 -20.96 -9.96
C GLY A 131 34.08 -20.10 -9.60
N LEU A 132 33.79 -19.85 -8.32
CA LEU A 132 32.64 -19.03 -7.91
C LEU A 132 33.05 -17.87 -6.99
N SER A 133 32.95 -16.65 -7.51
CA SER A 133 33.27 -15.45 -6.74
C SER A 133 32.17 -15.11 -5.72
N LYS A 134 32.58 -14.43 -4.64
CA LYS A 134 31.65 -13.93 -3.60
C LYS A 134 30.60 -12.97 -4.18
N GLU A 135 30.98 -12.15 -5.16
CA GLU A 135 30.08 -11.23 -5.83
C GLU A 135 28.99 -11.97 -6.63
N THR A 136 29.37 -13.05 -7.32
CA THR A 136 28.41 -13.90 -8.05
C THR A 136 27.45 -14.58 -7.08
N VAL A 137 27.94 -15.11 -5.94
CA VAL A 137 27.08 -15.66 -4.88
C VAL A 137 26.09 -14.61 -4.38
N LEU A 138 26.59 -13.42 -4.03
CA LEU A 138 25.77 -12.32 -3.54
C LEU A 138 24.69 -11.93 -4.56
N SER A 139 25.06 -11.79 -5.83
CA SER A 139 24.14 -11.45 -6.92
C SER A 139 23.07 -12.52 -7.11
N SER A 140 23.45 -13.81 -7.07
CA SER A 140 22.53 -14.95 -7.15
C SER A 140 21.54 -14.95 -5.99
N TRP A 141 22.01 -14.73 -4.76
CA TRP A 141 21.17 -14.69 -3.56
C TRP A 141 20.18 -13.52 -3.57
N ILE A 142 20.60 -12.35 -4.06
CA ILE A 142 19.71 -11.21 -4.24
C ILE A 142 18.63 -11.48 -5.31
N ALA A 143 18.99 -12.13 -6.42
CA ALA A 143 18.01 -12.50 -7.44
C ALA A 143 16.97 -13.48 -6.90
N LYS A 144 17.41 -14.48 -6.10
CA LYS A 144 16.51 -15.42 -5.40
C LYS A 144 15.60 -14.70 -4.41
N PHE A 145 16.13 -13.78 -3.61
CA PHE A 145 15.33 -12.93 -2.72
C PHE A 145 14.27 -12.13 -3.50
N ASP A 146 14.65 -11.51 -4.61
CA ASP A 146 13.73 -10.73 -5.43
C ASP A 146 12.61 -11.62 -6.03
N THR A 147 12.88 -12.91 -6.26
CA THR A 147 11.87 -13.89 -6.66
C THR A 147 10.90 -14.21 -5.51
N ILE A 148 11.41 -14.56 -4.32
CA ILE A 148 10.59 -14.83 -3.13
C ILE A 148 9.73 -13.60 -2.77
N TYR A 149 10.34 -12.42 -2.79
CA TYR A 149 9.67 -11.18 -2.42
C TYR A 149 8.55 -10.82 -3.40
N ARG A 150 8.75 -11.06 -4.72
CA ARG A 150 7.80 -10.65 -5.76
C ARG A 150 6.75 -11.68 -6.12
N GLU A 151 6.93 -12.97 -5.81
CA GLU A 151 6.25 -14.10 -6.45
C GLU A 151 4.80 -13.82 -6.88
N LYS A 152 4.66 -13.31 -8.12
CA LYS A 152 3.64 -13.68 -9.08
C LYS A 152 4.15 -14.98 -9.66
N THR A 153 3.53 -16.07 -9.24
CA THR A 153 3.69 -17.44 -9.68
C THR A 153 4.36 -17.56 -11.05
N ILE A 154 5.56 -18.14 -11.12
CA ILE A 154 6.12 -18.68 -12.37
C ILE A 154 5.35 -19.97 -12.78
N LEU A 155 4.06 -20.05 -12.44
CA LEU A 155 3.11 -21.03 -12.96
C LEU A 155 2.13 -20.43 -13.98
N ASN A 156 2.16 -19.11 -14.23
CA ASN A 156 1.32 -18.50 -15.28
C ASN A 156 1.98 -18.44 -16.67
N ARG A 157 3.01 -19.26 -16.92
CA ARG A 157 3.57 -19.49 -18.28
C ARG A 157 3.44 -20.94 -18.77
N ARG A 158 2.49 -21.71 -18.24
CA ARG A 158 2.14 -23.04 -18.78
C ARG A 158 0.70 -23.18 -19.27
N HIS A 159 -0.05 -22.08 -19.38
CA HIS A 159 -1.40 -22.11 -19.96
C HIS A 159 -1.57 -21.23 -21.22
N GLU A 160 -0.47 -20.85 -21.85
CA GLU A 160 -0.46 -20.31 -23.21
C GLU A 160 0.46 -21.19 -24.07
N GLY A 161 -0.03 -22.38 -24.37
CA GLY A 161 0.54 -23.32 -25.33
C GLY A 161 -0.61 -24.03 -26.04
#